data_AF-A0A952DUW8-F1
#
_entry.id   AF-A0A952DUW8-F1
#
_cell.length_a   1.000
_cell.length_b   1.000
_cell.length_c   1.000
_cell.angle_alpha   90.00
_cell.angle_beta   90.00
_cell.angle_gamma   90.00
#
_symmetry.space_group_name_H-M   'P 1'
#
loop_
_entity.id
_entity.type
_entity.pdbx_description
1 polymer ?
#
loop_
_entity_poly.entity_id
_entity_poly.type
_entity_poly.pdbx_seq_one_letter_code
_entity_poly.pdbx_strand_id
1 'polypeptide(L)' 'TNPEVFIADVKTLMYQQTVGIAFAKKRWTTKLEIIFQTKEATTQLRNHNYAGLHFAYRY' A
#
# COMPACT_ATOMS: atom_id res chain seq x y z
N THR A 1 23.60 -23.42 -19.26
CA THR A 1 22.43 -22.71 -18.72
C THR A 1 22.81 -22.18 -17.37
N ASN A 2 23.22 -20.91 -17.29
CA ASN A 2 23.69 -20.30 -16.05
C ASN A 2 22.44 -19.94 -15.21
N PRO A 3 22.27 -20.47 -13.98
CA PRO A 3 21.15 -20.11 -13.13
C PRO A 3 21.53 -18.78 -12.47
N GLU A 4 21.44 -17.70 -13.22
CA GLU A 4 21.50 -16.35 -12.66
C GLU A 4 20.23 -16.12 -11.85
N VAL A 5 20.27 -16.71 -10.65
CA VAL A 5 19.85 -16.10 -9.41
C VAL A 5 18.77 -15.04 -9.62
N PHE A 6 17.53 -15.50 -9.56
CA PHE A 6 16.29 -14.73 -9.42
C PHE A 6 16.27 -13.91 -8.10
N ILE A 7 17.36 -13.26 -7.73
CA ILE A 7 17.35 -12.26 -6.66
C ILE A 7 16.58 -11.08 -7.24
N ALA A 8 15.39 -10.86 -6.70
CA ALA A 8 14.57 -9.71 -7.02
C ALA A 8 15.45 -8.46 -6.90
N ASP A 9 15.69 -7.78 -8.01
CA ASP A 9 16.41 -6.52 -8.06
C ASP A 9 15.56 -5.46 -7.35
N VAL A 10 15.77 -5.34 -6.03
CA VAL A 10 15.02 -4.45 -5.15
C VAL A 10 15.41 -3.01 -5.47
N LYS A 11 14.42 -2.19 -5.81
CA LYS A 11 14.64 -0.77 -6.01
C LYS A 11 14.84 -0.11 -4.64
N THR A 12 15.97 0.57 -4.47
CA THR A 12 16.30 1.33 -3.25
C THR A 12 15.29 2.42 -2.91
N LEU A 13 14.54 2.92 -3.91
CA LEU A 13 13.53 3.95 -3.76
C LEU A 13 12.19 3.46 -4.31
N MET A 14 11.16 3.52 -3.45
CA MET A 14 9.78 3.22 -3.79
C MET A 14 8.92 4.44 -3.52
N TYR A 15 8.11 4.82 -4.51
CA TYR A 15 7.09 5.84 -4.36
C TYR A 15 5.77 5.23 -3.89
N GLN A 16 5.19 5.79 -2.84
CA GLN A 16 3.86 5.43 -2.35
C GLN A 16 3.04 6.69 -2.13
N GLN A 17 1.82 6.70 -2.67
CA GLN A 17 0.85 7.76 -2.48
C GLN A 17 -0.40 7.20 -1.80
N THR A 18 -0.75 7.77 -0.66
CA THR A 18 -1.98 7.42 0.05
C THR A 18 -2.94 8.59 0.00
N VAL A 19 -4.18 8.34 -0.40
CA VAL A 19 -5.27 9.31 -0.36
C VAL A 19 -6.39 8.70 0.47
N GLY A 20 -6.91 9.45 1.43
CA GLY A 20 -7.96 8.94 2.29
C GLY A 20 -8.90 10.03 2.80
N ILE A 21 -10.11 9.61 3.15
CA ILE A 21 -11.12 10.42 3.82
C ILE A 21 -11.38 9.83 5.20
N ALA A 22 -11.42 10.69 6.21
CA ALA A 22 -11.75 10.31 7.58
C ALA A 22 -13.02 11.03 8.01
N PHE A 23 -13.99 10.27 8.50
CA PHE A 23 -15.22 10.77 9.07
C PHE A 23 -15.31 10.33 10.53
N ALA A 24 -15.43 11.29 11.43
CA ALA A 24 -15.61 11.03 12.86
C ALA A 24 -16.93 11.64 13.33
N LYS A 25 -17.78 10.83 13.96
CA LYS A 25 -19.02 11.29 14.59
C LYS A 25 -19.18 10.65 15.96
N LYS A 26 -19.13 11.48 17.01
CA LYS A 26 -19.23 11.08 18.42
C LYS A 26 -18.18 10.01 18.75
N ARG A 27 -18.62 8.78 18.97
CA ARG A 27 -17.79 7.62 19.35
C ARG A 27 -17.34 6.76 18.17
N TRP A 28 -17.81 7.06 16.96
CA TRP A 28 -17.51 6.28 15.77
C TRP A 28 -16.58 7.07 14.85
N THR A 29 -15.52 6.42 14.39
CA THR A 29 -14.62 6.93 13.38
C THR A 29 -14.54 5.93 12.24
N THR A 30 -14.82 6.39 11.03
CA THR A 30 -14.68 5.64 9.80
C THR A 30 -13.62 6.32 8.95
N LYS A 31 -12.67 5.56 8.45
CA LYS A 31 -11.62 6.07 7.57
C LYS A 31 -11.52 5.15 6.36
N LEU A 32 -11.58 5.75 5.19
CA LEU A 32 -11.41 5.09 3.89
C LEU A 32 -10.10 5.58 3.30
N GLU A 33 -9.24 4.66 2.91
CA GLU A 33 -7.93 4.97 2.33
C GLU A 33 -7.72 4.18 1.06
N ILE A 34 -7.07 4.81 0.09
CA ILE A 34 -6.58 4.18 -1.13
C ILE A 34 -5.08 4.43 -1.16
N ILE A 35 -4.31 3.36 -1.29
CA ILE A 35 -2.86 3.35 -1.27
C ILE A 35 -2.40 2.88 -2.65
N PHE A 36 -1.71 3.77 -3.35
CA PHE A 36 -1.02 3.48 -4.61
C PHE A 36 0.46 3.32 -4.31
N GLN A 37 0.96 2.10 -4.48
CA GLN A 37 2.35 1.76 -4.21
C GLN A 37 3.01 1.30 -5.50
N THR A 38 4.10 1.99 -5.87
CA THR A 38 4.91 1.64 -7.03
C THR A 38 5.74 0.38 -6.75
N LYS A 39 6.25 -0.25 -7.82
CA LYS A 39 6.97 -1.52 -7.73
C LYS A 39 8.20 -1.42 -6.82
N GLU A 40 8.32 -2.37 -5.91
CA GLU A 40 9.46 -2.49 -4.98
C GLU A 40 10.66 -3.17 -5.61
N ALA A 41 10.44 -3.99 -6.65
CA ALA A 41 11.50 -4.70 -7.36
C ALA A 41 11.28 -4.64 -8.88
N THR A 42 12.37 -4.61 -9.65
CA THR A 42 12.37 -4.63 -11.13
C THR A 42 11.71 -5.91 -11.67
N THR A 43 11.78 -7.01 -10.91
CA THR A 43 11.14 -8.29 -11.22
C THR A 43 9.65 -8.35 -10.87
N GLN A 44 9.10 -7.35 -10.18
CA GLN A 44 7.69 -7.31 -9.81
C GLN A 44 6.84 -6.91 -11.03
N LEU A 45 5.97 -7.82 -11.50
CA LEU A 45 5.21 -7.61 -12.74
C LEU A 45 4.17 -6.49 -12.62
N ARG A 46 3.60 -6.27 -11.43
CA ARG A 46 2.43 -5.40 -11.21
C ARG A 46 2.61 -4.44 -10.04
N ASN A 47 2.07 -3.23 -10.17
CA ASN A 47 1.96 -2.27 -9.07
C ASN A 47 0.95 -2.78 -8.03
N HIS A 48 1.15 -2.40 -6.77
CA HIS A 48 0.26 -2.76 -5.68
C HIS A 48 -0.66 -1.58 -5.37
N ASN A 49 -1.95 -1.80 -5.56
CA ASN A 49 -2.99 -0.84 -5.22
C ASN A 49 -3.86 -1.47 -4.13
N TYR A 50 -3.91 -0.84 -2.97
CA TYR A 50 -4.67 -1.30 -1.84
C TYR A 50 -5.77 -0.30 -1.49
N ALA A 51 -6.89 -0.79 -0.97
CA ALA A 51 -7.89 0.03 -0.34
C ALA A 51 -8.06 -0.45 1.11
N GLY A 52 -8.01 0.49 2.05
CA GLY A 52 -8.19 0.26 3.48
C GLY A 52 -9.52 0.85 3.94
N LEU A 53 -10.29 0.05 4.67
CA LEU A 53 -11.48 0.52 5.37
C LEU A 53 -11.26 0.30 6.87
N HIS A 54 -11.17 1.39 7.61
CA HIS A 54 -10.93 1.38 9.04
C HIS A 54 -12.18 1.87 9.77
N PHE A 55 -12.68 1.06 10.69
CA PHE A 55 -13.72 1.46 11.64
C PHE A 55 -13.13 1.41 13.04
N ALA A 56 -13.24 2.51 13.76
CA ALA A 56 -12.83 2.61 15.15
C ALA A 56 -14.02 3.07 16.01
N TYR A 57 -14.16 2.43 17.17
CA TYR A 57 -15.11 2.83 18.20
C TYR A 57 -14.33 3.31 19.42
N ARG A 58 -14.66 4.51 19.91
CA ARG A 58 -14.06 5.11 21.11
C ARG A 58 -15.04 4.95 22.27
N TYR A 59 -14.71 4.09 23.23
CA TYR A 59 -15.51 3.82 24.43
C TYR A 59 -15.54 5.02 25.38
#